data_AF-A0A2M8GA17-F1
#
_entry.id   AF-A0A2M8GA17-F1
#
_cell.length_a   1.000
_cell.length_b   1.000
_cell.length_c   1.000
_cell.angle_alpha   90.00
_cell.angle_beta   90.00
_cell.angle_gamma   90.00
#
_symmetry.space_group_name_H-M   'P 1'
#
loop_
_entity.id
_entity.type
_entity.pdbx_description
1 polymer ?
#
loop_
_entity_poly.entity_id
_entity_poly.type
_entity_poly.pdbx_seq_one_letter_code
_entity_poly.pdbx_strand_id
1 'polypeptide(L)'
;MDGQTERRADIGKTKGVAPPVKLTIVTYRDIFLWSERYKENGQPAAALVRLSPKDLADLGIAAGEKLKLTNEEGSIVVDVLAEPKCPSGYGYMPVSPLVNRLTTCRHGKLPNFKHIEVKAEALES
;
A
#
# COMPACT_ATOMS: atom_id res chain seq x y z
N MET A 1 -58.09 3.53 8.45
CA MET A 1 -57.30 4.65 7.85
C MET A 1 -55.94 4.59 8.48
N ASP A 2 -55.12 3.74 7.87
CA ASP A 2 -53.83 3.28 8.34
C ASP A 2 -52.75 4.31 8.00
N GLY A 3 -52.17 4.93 9.02
CA GLY A 3 -51.01 5.81 8.90
C GLY A 3 -49.73 5.04 9.20
N GLN A 4 -49.16 4.38 8.19
CA GLN A 4 -47.81 3.82 8.26
C GLN A 4 -46.79 4.97 8.24
N THR A 5 -46.16 5.21 9.39
CA THR A 5 -44.98 6.06 9.51
C THR A 5 -43.77 5.30 8.98
N GLU A 6 -43.34 5.65 7.77
CA GLU A 6 -42.07 5.22 7.18
C GLU A 6 -40.90 5.69 8.06
N ARG A 7 -40.33 4.77 8.83
CA ARG A 7 -38.99 4.96 9.40
C ARG A 7 -37.97 4.61 8.32
N ARG A 8 -37.42 5.63 7.69
CA ARG A 8 -36.20 5.54 6.87
C ARG A 8 -35.11 4.89 7.71
N ALA A 9 -34.78 3.65 7.38
CA ALA A 9 -33.57 3.02 7.88
C ALA A 9 -32.40 3.62 7.08
N ASP A 10 -31.66 4.54 7.71
CA ASP A 10 -30.29 4.84 7.34
C ASP A 10 -29.45 3.58 7.60
N ILE A 11 -29.42 2.70 6.61
CA ILE A 11 -28.48 1.59 6.59
C ILE A 11 -27.12 2.22 6.35
N GLY A 12 -26.35 2.34 7.43
CA GLY A 12 -24.96 2.73 7.42
C GLY A 12 -24.24 1.98 6.31
N LYS A 13 -23.71 2.76 5.36
CA LYS A 13 -22.87 2.26 4.27
C LYS A 13 -21.60 1.71 4.88
N THR A 14 -21.60 0.41 5.21
CA THR A 14 -20.35 -0.31 5.44
C THR A 14 -19.55 -0.17 4.15
N LYS A 15 -18.43 0.56 4.20
CA LYS A 15 -17.45 0.56 3.11
C LYS A 15 -17.03 -0.89 2.95
N GLY A 16 -17.60 -1.61 1.99
CA GLY A 16 -17.19 -2.98 1.70
C GLY A 16 -15.69 -2.97 1.42
N VAL A 17 -14.95 -3.85 2.08
CA VAL A 17 -13.52 -4.05 1.83
C VAL A 17 -13.37 -4.40 0.35
N ALA A 18 -12.73 -3.52 -0.42
CA ALA A 18 -12.44 -3.76 -1.83
C ALA A 18 -11.61 -5.05 -1.94
N PRO A 19 -11.82 -5.87 -2.98
CA PRO A 19 -11.07 -7.10 -3.14
C PRO A 19 -9.57 -6.80 -3.23
N PRO A 20 -8.70 -7.70 -2.70
CA PRO A 20 -7.26 -7.48 -2.74
C PRO A 20 -6.75 -7.33 -4.17
N VAL A 21 -6.02 -6.24 -4.45
CA VAL A 21 -5.45 -5.97 -5.77
C VAL A 21 -4.04 -6.53 -5.84
N LYS A 22 -3.70 -7.22 -6.93
CA LYS A 22 -2.31 -7.69 -7.16
C LYS A 22 -1.47 -6.52 -7.66
N LEU A 23 -0.33 -6.28 -7.01
CA LEU A 23 0.62 -5.25 -7.40
C LEU A 23 2.04 -5.83 -7.50
N THR A 24 2.83 -5.27 -8.40
CA THR A 24 4.29 -5.46 -8.42
C THR A 24 4.96 -4.24 -7.80
N ILE A 25 5.59 -4.41 -6.64
CA ILE A 25 6.36 -3.35 -5.99
C ILE A 25 7.76 -3.32 -6.58
N VAL A 26 8.09 -2.18 -7.19
CA VAL A 26 9.40 -1.88 -7.73
C VAL A 26 10.16 -1.03 -6.73
N THR A 27 11.26 -1.57 -6.21
CA THR A 27 12.07 -0.86 -5.23
C THR A 27 13.19 -0.07 -5.90
N TYR A 28 13.47 1.12 -5.39
CA TYR A 28 14.55 1.97 -5.89
C TYR A 28 15.40 2.51 -4.74
N ARG A 29 16.66 2.86 -5.02
CA ARG A 29 17.49 3.55 -4.04
C ARG A 29 17.14 5.02 -4.05
N ASP A 30 16.74 5.54 -2.90
CA ASP A 30 16.48 6.95 -2.70
C ASP A 30 17.67 7.59 -1.99
N ILE A 31 18.27 8.62 -2.61
CA ILE A 31 19.43 9.33 -2.07
C ILE A 31 19.10 10.04 -0.75
N PHE A 32 17.85 10.48 -0.59
CA PHE A 32 17.40 11.15 0.61
C PHE A 32 17.17 10.13 1.71
N LEU A 33 16.55 8.97 1.44
CA LEU A 33 16.41 7.91 2.46
C LEU A 33 17.78 7.33 2.88
N TRP A 34 18.70 7.19 1.92
CA TRP A 34 20.08 6.81 2.22
C TRP A 34 20.79 7.86 3.10
N SER A 35 20.49 9.14 2.88
CA SER A 35 20.98 10.26 3.69
C SER A 35 20.19 10.49 4.97
N GLU A 36 18.94 10.03 5.11
CA GLU A 36 18.09 10.18 6.31
C GLU A 36 18.57 9.31 7.47
N ARG A 37 19.43 8.31 7.19
CA ARG A 37 20.31 7.72 8.21
C ARG A 37 21.12 8.77 9.00
N TYR A 38 21.25 9.99 8.49
CA TYR A 38 21.92 11.13 9.12
C TYR A 38 20.99 12.17 9.75
N LYS A 39 19.66 11.98 9.77
CA LYS A 39 18.71 12.91 10.41
C LYS A 39 17.94 12.22 11.52
N GLU A 40 18.22 12.62 12.76
CA GLU A 40 17.67 12.04 14.01
C GLU A 40 16.12 12.00 14.10
N ASN A 41 15.39 12.80 13.30
CA ASN A 41 13.97 13.07 13.55
C ASN A 41 13.02 12.89 12.34
N GLY A 42 13.49 12.29 11.23
CA GLY A 42 12.64 12.08 10.05
C GLY A 42 11.78 10.82 10.17
N GLN A 43 10.44 10.95 10.20
CA GLN A 43 9.58 9.79 9.96
C GLN A 43 9.97 9.18 8.61
N PRO A 44 10.33 7.90 8.55
CA PRO A 44 11.11 7.44 7.43
C PRO A 44 10.19 7.32 6.21
N ALA A 45 10.52 8.03 5.13
CA ALA A 45 9.94 7.85 3.80
C ALA A 45 10.01 6.38 3.32
N ALA A 46 10.72 5.52 4.05
CA ALA A 46 10.76 4.07 4.00
C ALA A 46 9.40 3.36 3.99
N ALA A 47 8.35 3.97 4.53
CA ALA A 47 7.02 3.38 4.64
C ALA A 47 6.03 3.97 3.64
N LEU A 48 6.50 4.47 2.49
CA LEU A 48 5.65 5.13 1.50
C LEU A 48 5.64 4.36 0.17
N VAL A 49 4.45 4.13 -0.38
CA VAL A 49 4.25 3.57 -1.72
C VAL A 49 3.59 4.58 -2.65
N ARG A 50 4.15 4.73 -3.85
CA ARG A 50 3.55 5.52 -4.93
C ARG A 50 2.76 4.60 -5.84
N LEU A 51 1.48 4.92 -6.08
CA LEU A 51 0.57 4.14 -6.90
C LEU A 51 -0.11 5.02 -7.95
N SER A 52 -0.58 4.39 -9.02
CA SER A 52 -1.37 5.09 -10.04
C SER A 52 -2.75 5.49 -9.47
N PRO A 53 -3.35 6.60 -9.92
CA PRO A 53 -4.71 6.98 -9.50
C PRO A 53 -5.76 5.88 -9.76
N LYS A 54 -5.54 5.06 -10.79
CA LYS A 54 -6.41 3.93 -11.10
C LYS A 54 -6.33 2.85 -10.02
N ASP A 55 -5.13 2.46 -9.60
CA ASP A 55 -4.99 1.42 -8.56
C ASP A 55 -5.55 1.91 -7.22
N LEU A 56 -5.44 3.21 -6.91
CA LEU A 56 -6.08 3.81 -5.74
C LEU A 56 -7.60 3.71 -5.79
N ALA A 57 -8.19 3.98 -6.96
CA ALA A 57 -9.62 3.84 -7.17
C ALA A 57 -10.08 2.38 -7.06
N ASP A 58 -9.32 1.44 -7.63
CA ASP A 58 -9.58 0.01 -7.56
C ASP A 58 -9.49 -0.52 -6.11
N LEU A 59 -8.57 0.05 -5.32
CA LEU A 59 -8.41 -0.22 -3.89
C LEU A 59 -9.42 0.51 -3.00
N GLY A 60 -10.13 1.51 -3.53
CA GLY A 60 -11.09 2.32 -2.78
C GLY A 60 -10.48 3.23 -1.72
N ILE A 61 -9.21 3.63 -1.87
CA ILE A 61 -8.46 4.45 -0.91
C ILE A 61 -8.01 5.79 -1.51
N ALA A 62 -7.82 6.79 -0.65
CA ALA A 62 -7.25 8.07 -1.03
C ALA A 62 -5.73 8.14 -0.79
N ALA A 63 -5.05 9.09 -1.44
CA ALA A 63 -3.67 9.41 -1.09
C ALA A 63 -3.60 9.92 0.37
N GLY A 64 -2.58 9.50 1.10
CA GLY A 64 -2.39 9.75 2.53
C GLY A 64 -3.02 8.68 3.44
N GLU A 65 -3.86 7.79 2.91
CA GLU A 65 -4.36 6.63 3.66
C GLU A 65 -3.30 5.51 3.73
N LYS A 66 -3.57 4.52 4.59
CA LYS A 66 -2.69 3.38 4.80
C LYS A 66 -3.12 2.18 3.95
N LEU A 67 -2.14 1.48 3.43
CA LEU A 67 -2.30 0.28 2.63
C LEU A 67 -1.50 -0.86 3.25
N LYS A 68 -2.11 -2.04 3.31
CA LYS A 68 -1.44 -3.27 3.70
C LYS A 68 -0.96 -4.01 2.46
N LEU A 69 0.33 -4.34 2.43
CA LEU A 69 0.95 -5.16 1.39
C LEU A 69 1.34 -6.51 1.98
N THR A 70 0.94 -7.61 1.34
CA THR A 70 1.18 -8.96 1.85
C THR A 70 1.62 -9.90 0.74
N ASN A 71 2.60 -10.76 1.01
CA ASN A 71 2.98 -11.89 0.17
C ASN A 71 3.32 -13.12 1.02
N GLU A 72 3.92 -14.15 0.42
CA GLU A 72 4.26 -15.40 1.12
C GLU A 72 5.32 -15.23 2.22
N GLU A 73 6.14 -14.18 2.12
CA GLU A 73 7.25 -13.93 3.06
C GLU A 73 6.81 -13.08 4.25
N GLY A 74 5.80 -12.22 4.08
CA GLY A 74 5.28 -11.42 5.17
C GLY A 74 4.30 -10.33 4.77
N SER A 75 4.11 -9.38 5.68
CA SER A 75 3.18 -8.27 5.53
C SER A 75 3.76 -6.97 6.09
N ILE A 76 3.46 -5.86 5.42
CA ILE A 76 3.81 -4.50 5.84
C ILE A 76 2.63 -3.55 5.67
N VAL A 77 2.66 -2.45 6.43
CA VAL A 77 1.72 -1.33 6.29
C VAL A 77 2.49 -0.10 5.85
N VAL A 78 1.98 0.59 4.84
CA VAL A 78 2.62 1.74 4.18
C VAL A 78 1.62 2.86 3.98
N ASP A 79 2.09 4.10 3.97
CA ASP A 79 1.34 5.26 3.55
C ASP A 79 1.35 5.37 2.02
N VAL A 80 0.27 5.90 1.46
CA VAL A 80 0.06 5.90 0.02
C VAL A 80 0.19 7.30 -0.57
N LEU A 81 0.89 7.44 -1.69
CA LEU A 81 0.87 8.64 -2.53
C LEU A 81 0.35 8.31 -3.93
N ALA A 82 -0.45 9.23 -4.47
CA ALA A 82 -0.83 9.20 -5.87
C ALA A 82 0.33 9.70 -6.75
N GLU A 83 0.71 8.92 -7.76
CA GLU A 83 1.69 9.28 -8.77
C GLU A 83 1.11 8.99 -10.16
N PRO A 84 0.62 10.01 -10.89
CA PRO A 84 0.00 9.83 -12.21
C PRO A 84 0.90 9.17 -13.26
N LYS A 85 2.24 9.26 -13.09
CA LYS A 85 3.21 8.61 -13.98
C LYS A 85 3.44 7.14 -13.65
N CYS A 86 2.91 6.65 -12.52
CA CYS A 86 3.00 5.25 -12.15
C CYS A 86 2.07 4.43 -13.07
N PRO A 87 2.57 3.39 -13.75
CA PRO A 87 1.70 2.49 -14.49
C PRO A 87 0.82 1.70 -13.53
N SER A 88 -0.41 1.40 -13.95
CA SER A 88 -1.35 0.58 -13.17
C SER A 88 -0.82 -0.85 -12.99
N GLY A 89 -1.07 -1.43 -11.81
CA GLY A 89 -0.53 -2.74 -11.40
C GLY A 89 0.90 -2.69 -10.84
N TYR A 90 1.51 -1.51 -10.79
CA TYR A 90 2.84 -1.30 -10.20
C TYR A 90 2.78 -0.31 -9.05
N GLY A 91 3.67 -0.49 -8.08
CA GLY A 91 3.92 0.49 -7.03
C GLY A 91 5.41 0.74 -6.85
N TYR A 92 5.80 1.96 -6.52
CA TYR A 92 7.20 2.30 -6.29
C TYR A 92 7.46 2.60 -4.83
N MET A 93 8.49 1.96 -4.28
CA MET A 93 8.91 2.17 -2.91
C MET A 93 10.43 2.36 -2.81
N PRO A 94 10.91 3.25 -1.94
CA PRO A 94 12.33 3.28 -1.65
C PRO A 94 12.75 2.00 -0.91
N VAL A 95 13.93 1.47 -1.22
CA VAL A 95 14.51 0.32 -0.50
C VAL A 95 14.67 0.71 0.97
N SER A 96 14.05 -0.07 1.86
CA SER A 96 14.07 0.17 3.29
C SER A 96 14.02 -1.12 4.10
N PRO A 97 14.34 -1.11 5.41
CA PRO A 97 14.20 -2.29 6.25
C PRO A 97 12.79 -2.89 6.29
N LEU A 98 11.74 -2.10 6.00
CA LEU A 98 10.36 -2.60 5.90
C LEU A 98 10.18 -3.54 4.72
N VAL A 99 10.69 -3.16 3.55
CA VAL A 99 10.62 -3.96 2.32
C VAL A 99 11.25 -5.35 2.52
N ASN A 100 12.27 -5.47 3.38
CA ASN A 100 12.88 -6.76 3.70
C ASN A 100 11.89 -7.78 4.27
N ARG A 101 10.78 -7.35 4.90
CA ARG A 101 9.73 -8.26 5.40
C ARG A 101 8.91 -8.91 4.29
N LEU A 102 9.00 -8.39 3.06
CA LEU A 102 8.35 -8.95 1.88
C LEU A 102 9.32 -9.77 1.02
N THR A 103 10.55 -9.97 1.46
CA THR A 103 11.60 -10.65 0.68
C THR A 103 12.34 -11.64 1.55
N THR A 104 12.81 -12.73 0.94
CA THR A 104 13.69 -13.68 1.61
C THR A 104 14.90 -14.02 0.76
N CYS A 105 15.98 -14.41 1.42
CA CYS A 105 17.14 -15.02 0.77
C CYS A 105 16.99 -16.55 0.81
N ARG A 106 16.20 -17.14 -0.10
CA ARG A 106 16.16 -18.60 -0.21
C ARG A 106 17.39 -19.12 -0.97
N HIS A 107 18.14 -20.00 -0.32
CA HIS A 107 19.11 -20.94 -0.91
C HIS A 107 20.13 -20.34 -1.90
N GLY A 108 20.93 -19.36 -1.47
CA GLY A 108 22.06 -18.85 -2.28
C GLY A 108 21.66 -18.07 -3.54
N LYS A 109 20.37 -17.78 -3.73
CA LYS A 109 19.90 -16.85 -4.75
C LYS A 109 19.89 -15.43 -4.17
N LEU A 110 20.32 -14.46 -4.96
CA LEU A 110 20.23 -13.05 -4.60
C LEU A 110 18.74 -12.69 -4.39
N PRO A 111 18.37 -12.05 -3.26
CA PRO A 111 17.01 -11.60 -3.02
C PRO A 111 16.55 -10.65 -4.13
N ASN A 112 15.39 -10.94 -4.72
CA ASN A 112 14.82 -10.08 -5.75
C ASN A 112 14.14 -8.88 -5.10
N PHE A 113 14.92 -7.84 -4.84
CA PHE A 113 14.38 -6.58 -4.34
C PHE A 113 13.71 -5.74 -5.44
N LYS A 114 14.01 -5.98 -6.72
CA LYS A 114 13.56 -5.09 -7.79
C LYS A 114 12.09 -5.25 -8.16
N HIS A 115 11.53 -6.46 -8.03
CA HIS A 115 10.13 -6.72 -8.32
C HIS A 115 9.59 -7.68 -7.26
N ILE A 116 8.72 -7.17 -6.40
CA ILE A 116 8.11 -7.92 -5.31
C ILE A 116 6.62 -7.97 -5.56
N GLU A 117 6.10 -9.17 -5.86
CA GLU A 117 4.67 -9.38 -6.02
C GLU A 117 3.98 -9.40 -4.66
N VAL A 118 2.90 -8.63 -4.54
CA VAL A 118 2.11 -8.50 -3.32
C VAL A 118 0.62 -8.44 -3.63
N LYS A 119 -0.18 -8.79 -2.62
CA LYS A 119 -1.59 -8.43 -2.55
C LYS A 119 -1.71 -7.15 -1.71
N ALA A 120 -2.41 -6.17 -2.26
CA ALA A 120 -2.66 -4.88 -1.65
C ALA A 120 -4.11 -4.80 -1.16
N GLU A 121 -4.28 -4.38 0.09
CA GLU A 121 -5.57 -4.30 0.77
C GLU A 121 -5.67 -2.97 1.51
N ALA A 122 -6.79 -2.29 1.34
CA ALA A 122 -7.13 -1.11 2.13
C ALA A 122 -7.24 -1.49 3.62
N LEU A 123 -6.70 -0.65 4.50
CA LEU A 123 -6.93 -0.80 5.94
C LEU A 123 -8.20 -0.05 6.31
N GLU A 124 -9.15 -0.74 6.97
CA GLU A 124 -10.29 -0.07 7.59
C GLU A 124 -9.75 0.91 8.64
N SER A 125 -10.16 2.18 8.52
CA SER A 125 -9.85 3.25 9.48
C SER A 125 -11.00 3.44 10.46
#